data_AF-A0A4Y3G8B4-F1
#
_entry.id   AF-A0A4Y3G8B4-F1
#
_cell.length_a   1.000
_cell.length_b   1.000
_cell.length_c   1.000
_cell.angle_alpha   90.00
_cell.angle_beta   90.00
_cell.angle_gamma   90.00
#
_symmetry.space_group_name_H-M   'P 1'
#
loop_
_entity.id
_entity.type
_entity.pdbx_description
1 polymer ?
#
loop_
_entity_poly.entity_id
_entity_poly.type
_entity_poly.pdbx_seq_one_letter_code
_entity_poly.pdbx_strand_id
1 'polypeptide(L)' 'MAKRHPEQLSVQQQRHWLEQCWLLECDIDPLILRARLLHRRKQSLQARAVEQEVQPIF' A
#
# COMPACT_ATOMS: atom_id res chain seq x y z
N MET A 1 5.36 18.64 9.12
CA MET A 1 5.98 17.70 8.16
C MET A 1 5.10 17.61 6.92
N ALA A 2 5.49 18.24 5.82
CA ALA A 2 4.67 18.31 4.60
C ALA A 2 4.61 16.93 3.92
N LYS A 3 3.41 16.37 3.76
CA LYS A 3 3.18 15.15 2.98
C LYS A 3 3.34 15.50 1.50
N ARG A 4 4.55 15.33 0.95
CA ARG A 4 4.81 15.51 -0.49
C ARG A 4 4.08 14.41 -1.26
N HIS A 5 3.25 14.80 -2.23
CA HIS A 5 2.54 13.86 -3.10
C HIS A 5 3.57 13.15 -4.00
N PRO A 6 3.60 11.81 -4.05
CA PRO A 6 4.63 11.06 -4.78
C PRO A 6 4.60 11.30 -6.31
N GLU A 7 3.51 11.85 -6.83
CA GLU A 7 3.33 12.17 -8.25
C GLU A 7 4.17 13.36 -8.73
N GLN A 8 4.75 14.16 -7.83
CA GLN A 8 5.60 15.31 -8.18
C GLN A 8 7.12 15.02 -8.10
N LEU A 9 7.49 13.79 -7.78
CA LEU A 9 8.88 13.37 -7.65
C LEU A 9 9.46 12.98 -9.01
N SER A 10 10.75 13.27 -9.23
CA SER A 10 11.44 12.72 -10.40
C SER A 10 11.46 11.18 -10.32
N VAL A 11 11.60 10.49 -11.45
CA VAL A 11 11.62 9.01 -11.50
C VAL A 11 12.69 8.42 -10.56
N GLN A 12 13.83 9.10 -10.42
CA GLN A 12 14.91 8.72 -9.51
C GLN A 12 14.51 8.88 -8.03
N GLN A 13 13.80 9.96 -7.71
CA GLN A 13 13.30 10.21 -6.36
C GLN A 13 12.15 9.25 -6.00
N GLN A 14 11.29 8.89 -6.95
CA GLN A 14 10.27 7.85 -6.75
C GLN A 14 10.90 6.49 -6.48
N ARG A 15 11.93 6.11 -7.25
CA ARG A 15 12.69 4.87 -7.01
C ARG A 15 13.33 4.85 -5.63
N HIS A 16 14.07 5.89 -5.26
CA HIS A 16 14.71 5.97 -3.95
C HIS A 16 13.67 5.91 -2.82
N TRP A 17 12.54 6.60 -2.96
CA TRP A 17 11.46 6.55 -1.99
C TRP A 17 10.84 5.16 -1.89
N LEU A 18 10.62 4.48 -3.02
CA LEU A 18 10.16 3.09 -3.04
C LEU A 18 11.17 2.12 -2.44
N GLU A 19 12.48 2.29 -2.67
CA GLU A 19 13.54 1.48 -2.05
C GLU A 19 13.58 1.68 -0.53
N GLN A 20 13.40 2.92 -0.06
CA GLN A 20 13.32 3.20 1.38
C GLN A 20 12.03 2.64 1.99
N CYS A 21 10.89 2.78 1.31
CA CYS A 21 9.64 2.15 1.73
C CYS A 21 9.78 0.63 1.71
N TRP A 22 10.44 0.04 0.72
CA TRP A 22 10.68 -1.40 0.63
C TRP A 22 11.46 -1.90 1.85
N LEU A 23 12.53 -1.20 2.25
CA LEU A 23 13.29 -1.52 3.46
C LEU A 23 12.46 -1.41 4.77
N LEU A 24 11.41 -0.58 4.77
CA LEU A 24 10.56 -0.33 5.94
C LEU A 24 9.26 -1.15 5.94
N GLU A 25 8.83 -1.66 4.78
CA GLU A 25 7.56 -2.36 4.54
C GLU A 25 7.75 -3.83 4.18
N CYS A 26 8.98 -4.38 4.30
CA CYS A 26 9.29 -5.78 3.96
C CYS A 26 8.43 -6.84 4.69
N ASP A 27 7.75 -6.50 5.79
CA ASP A 27 6.81 -7.39 6.50
C ASP A 27 5.33 -7.09 6.22
N ILE A 28 5.00 -6.15 5.31
CA ILE A 28 3.59 -5.92 4.97
C ILE A 28 3.13 -7.04 4.04
N ASP A 29 2.15 -7.79 4.51
CA ASP A 29 1.48 -8.82 3.72
C ASP A 29 1.00 -8.28 2.36
N PRO A 30 1.31 -8.94 1.23
CA PRO A 30 0.78 -8.60 -0.07
C PRO A 30 -0.74 -8.40 -0.11
N LEU A 31 -1.51 -9.11 0.72
CA LEU A 31 -2.96 -8.94 0.88
C LEU A 31 -3.32 -7.60 1.51
N ILE A 32 -2.54 -7.11 2.49
CA ILE A 32 -2.74 -5.78 3.07
C ILE A 32 -2.48 -4.69 2.01
N LEU A 33 -1.43 -4.85 1.19
CA LEU A 33 -1.16 -3.92 0.08
C LEU A 33 -2.30 -3.93 -0.94
N ARG A 34 -2.81 -5.12 -1.27
CA ARG A 34 -3.95 -5.28 -2.19
C ARG A 34 -5.22 -4.64 -1.65
N ALA A 35 -5.56 -4.83 -0.38
CA ALA A 35 -6.70 -4.19 0.26
C ALA A 35 -6.59 -2.66 0.19
N ARG A 36 -5.43 -2.10 0.53
CA ARG A 36 -5.17 -0.64 0.45
C ARG A 36 -5.34 -0.11 -0.98
N LEU A 37 -4.87 -0.85 -1.99
CA LEU A 37 -5.03 -0.47 -3.40
C LEU A 37 -6.51 -0.45 -3.82
N LEU A 38 -7.28 -1.47 -3.42
CA LEU A 38 -8.71 -1.57 -3.73
C LEU A 38 -9.51 -0.43 -3.10
N HIS A 39 -9.18 -0.05 -1.86
CA HIS A 39 -9.75 1.15 -1.20
C HIS A 39 -9.45 2.44 -1.96
N ARG A 40 -8.19 2.64 -2.40
CA ARG A 40 -7.82 3.82 -3.21
C ARG A 40 -8.59 3.87 -4.53
N ARG A 41 -8.92 2.71 -5.12
CA ARG A 41 -9.71 2.58 -6.35
C ARG A 41 -11.22 2.61 -6.14
N LYS A 42 -11.70 2.83 -4.90
CA LYS A 42 -13.12 2.78 -4.51
C LYS A 42 -13.81 1.44 -4.84
N GLN A 43 -13.03 0.36 -4.87
CA GLN A 43 -13.49 -1.01 -5.13
C GLN A 43 -13.84 -1.70 -3.80
N SER A 44 -14.89 -1.22 -3.15
CA SER A 44 -15.22 -1.56 -1.75
C SER A 44 -15.54 -3.04 -1.53
N LEU A 45 -16.26 -3.68 -2.46
CA LEU A 45 -16.64 -5.09 -2.33
C LEU A 45 -15.39 -6.00 -2.39
N GLN A 46 -14.50 -5.73 -3.34
CA GLN A 46 -13.25 -6.49 -3.47
C GLN A 46 -12.32 -6.22 -2.29
N ALA A 47 -12.24 -4.96 -1.82
CA ALA A 47 -11.42 -4.62 -0.66
C ALA A 47 -11.87 -5.42 0.57
N ARG A 48 -13.18 -5.47 0.82
CA ARG A 48 -13.76 -6.21 1.95
C ARG A 48 -13.53 -7.71 1.87
N ALA A 49 -13.59 -8.30 0.68
CA ALA A 49 -13.27 -9.72 0.49
C ALA A 49 -11.81 -10.02 0.86
N VAL A 50 -10.87 -9.20 0.41
CA VAL A 50 -9.44 -9.36 0.77
C VAL A 50 -9.23 -9.17 2.26
N GLU A 51 -9.90 -8.22 2.91
CA GLU A 51 -9.81 -8.02 4.37
C GLU A 51 -10.29 -9.22 5.18
N GLN A 52 -11.28 -9.98 4.67
CA GLN A 52 -11.74 -11.22 5.32
C GLN A 52 -10.68 -12.34 5.24
N GLU A 53 -9.84 -12.37 4.20
CA GLU A 53 -8.76 -13.36 4.07
C GLU A 53 -7.63 -13.11 5.09
N VAL A 54 -7.40 -11.85 5.45
CA VAL A 54 -6.36 -11.45 6.43
C VAL A 54 -6.91 -11.33 7.85
N GLN A 55 -8.19 -11.65 8.07
CA GLN A 55 -8.76 -11.61 9.42
C GLN A 55 -8.14 -12.70 10.29
N PRO A 56 -7.72 -12.39 11.53
CA PRO A 56 -7.21 -13.41 12.43
C PRO A 56 -8.34 -14.36 12.83
N ILE A 57 -8.03 -15.65 12.88
CA ILE A 57 -8.92 -16.69 13.40
C ILE A 57 -8.81 -16.65 14.92
N PHE A 58 -9.71 -15.92 15.57
CA PHE A 58 -9.82 -15.88 17.03
C PHE A 58 -10.87 -16.89 17.52
#